data_AF-A0A2R7UC86-F1
#
_entry.id   AF-A0A2R7UC86-F1
#
_cell.length_a   1.000
_cell.length_b   1.000
_cell.length_c   1.000
_cell.angle_alpha   90.00
_cell.angle_beta   90.00
_cell.angle_gamma   90.00
#
_symmetry.space_group_name_H-M   'P 1'
#
loop_
_entity.id
_entity.type
_entity.pdbx_description
1 polymer ?
#
loop_
_entity_poly.entity_id
_entity_poly.type
_entity_poly.pdbx_seq_one_letter_code
_entity_poly.pdbx_strand_id
1 'polypeptide(L)'
;MYAAHLEGPAGDAAFYGRVLIGIGLAISALGLGIFLFGPEVIYYDRLSGPTLIQHIQANSGLVAIAGGLIMAWGGKQRDEGIVYREDFLLSHYKFVTEDGQDVSDQVSVRYLEGDNFSVFIDL
;
A
#
# COMPACT_ATOMS: atom_id res chain seq x y z
N MET A 1 -0.55 -2.63 27.94
CA MET A 1 -1.61 -2.07 27.06
C MET A 1 -1.02 -1.15 25.98
N TYR A 2 0.21 -1.42 25.51
CA TYR A 2 0.90 -0.62 24.50
C TYR A 2 0.55 -1.06 23.07
N ALA A 3 0.17 -2.34 22.90
CA ALA A 3 -0.27 -2.92 21.63
C ALA A 3 -1.46 -2.21 20.96
N ALA A 4 -2.37 -1.60 21.73
CA ALA A 4 -3.55 -0.92 21.19
C ALA A 4 -3.26 0.49 20.63
N HIS A 5 -2.12 1.10 20.98
CA HIS A 5 -1.72 2.42 20.45
C HIS A 5 -0.94 2.34 19.14
N LEU A 6 -0.48 1.14 18.76
CA LEU A 6 0.15 0.88 17.46
C LEU A 6 -0.88 0.59 16.35
N GLU A 7 -2.16 0.46 16.70
CA GLU A 7 -3.26 0.19 15.75
C GLU A 7 -3.88 1.45 15.13
N GLY A 8 -3.29 2.65 15.28
CA GLY A 8 -3.69 3.85 14.52
C GLY A 8 -2.66 4.98 14.63
N PRO A 9 -2.56 5.96 13.70
CA PRO A 9 -3.32 6.27 12.48
C PRO A 9 -2.59 5.87 11.16
N ALA A 10 -1.63 4.94 11.22
CA ALA A 10 -1.03 4.32 10.03
C ALA A 10 -1.92 3.21 9.41
N GLY A 11 -2.94 2.75 10.15
CA GLY A 11 -3.89 1.73 9.73
C GLY A 11 -4.73 2.10 8.50
N ASP A 12 -5.00 3.40 8.30
CA ASP A 12 -5.79 3.89 7.17
C ASP A 12 -5.03 3.75 5.86
N ALA A 13 -3.76 4.18 5.78
CA ALA A 13 -2.96 4.05 4.56
C ALA A 13 -2.74 2.59 4.16
N ALA A 14 -2.48 1.72 5.14
CA ALA A 14 -2.38 0.28 4.92
C ALA A 14 -3.71 -0.34 4.46
N PHE A 15 -4.84 0.11 5.01
CA PHE A 15 -6.18 -0.33 4.60
C PHE A 15 -6.53 0.14 3.18
N TYR A 16 -6.36 1.43 2.87
CA TYR A 16 -6.58 1.99 1.54
C TYR A 16 -5.66 1.34 0.50
N GLY A 17 -4.40 1.07 0.85
CA GLY A 17 -3.47 0.32 0.01
C GLY A 17 -3.98 -1.09 -0.31
N ARG A 18 -4.52 -1.83 0.68
CA ARG A 18 -5.13 -3.16 0.46
C ARG A 18 -6.39 -3.08 -0.42
N VAL A 19 -7.23 -2.06 -0.23
CA VAL A 19 -8.42 -1.83 -1.06
C VAL A 19 -8.02 -1.55 -2.51
N LEU A 20 -7.02 -0.69 -2.75
CA LEU A 20 -6.50 -0.40 -4.08
C LEU A 20 -5.90 -1.65 -4.74
N ILE A 21 -5.16 -2.46 -4.00
CA ILE A 21 -4.66 -3.76 -4.51
C ILE A 21 -5.83 -4.64 -4.97
N GLY A 22 -6.89 -4.76 -4.17
CA GLY A 22 -8.08 -5.55 -4.51
C GLY A 22 -8.81 -5.04 -5.76
N ILE A 23 -9.01 -3.72 -5.85
CA ILE A 23 -9.63 -3.08 -7.02
C ILE A 23 -8.76 -3.27 -8.26
N GLY A 24 -7.45 -3.01 -8.14
CA GLY A 24 -6.50 -3.20 -9.22
C GLY A 24 -6.47 -4.64 -9.73
N LEU A 25 -6.52 -5.62 -8.83
CA LEU A 25 -6.59 -7.04 -9.16
C LEU A 25 -7.85 -7.38 -9.94
N ALA A 26 -9.02 -6.91 -9.49
CA ALA A 26 -10.28 -7.14 -10.18
C ALA A 26 -10.29 -6.54 -11.60
N ILE A 27 -9.78 -5.31 -11.75
CA ILE A 27 -9.67 -4.64 -13.06
C ILE A 27 -8.67 -5.37 -13.97
N SER A 28 -7.50 -5.76 -13.45
CA SER A 28 -6.52 -6.53 -14.22
C SER A 28 -7.05 -7.87 -14.67
N ALA A 29 -7.73 -8.60 -13.78
CA ALA A 29 -8.34 -9.88 -14.10
C ALA A 29 -9.44 -9.73 -15.15
N LEU A 30 -10.26 -8.68 -15.08
CA LEU A 30 -11.26 -8.35 -16.09
C LEU A 30 -10.62 -8.10 -17.45
N GLY A 31 -9.60 -7.23 -17.51
CA GLY A 31 -8.89 -6.91 -18.75
C GLY A 31 -8.21 -8.14 -19.37
N LEU A 32 -7.51 -8.94 -18.56
CA LEU A 32 -6.89 -10.19 -19.01
C LEU A 32 -7.92 -11.23 -19.45
N GLY A 33 -9.04 -11.34 -18.74
CA GLY A 33 -10.14 -12.24 -19.10
C GLY A 33 -10.73 -11.90 -20.46
N ILE A 34 -10.97 -10.62 -20.73
CA ILE A 34 -11.44 -10.18 -22.05
C ILE A 34 -10.35 -10.34 -23.11
N PHE A 35 -9.09 -10.12 -22.77
CA PHE A 35 -8.00 -10.31 -23.73
C PHE A 35 -7.85 -11.78 -24.17
N LEU A 36 -8.04 -12.73 -23.24
CA LEU A 36 -7.88 -14.17 -23.50
C LEU A 36 -9.13 -14.85 -24.06
N PHE A 37 -10.31 -14.43 -23.60
CA PHE A 37 -11.59 -15.11 -23.90
C PHE A 37 -12.62 -14.18 -24.56
N GLY A 38 -12.26 -12.93 -24.83
CA GLY A 38 -13.16 -11.95 -25.41
C GLY A 38 -13.42 -12.17 -26.90
N PRO A 39 -14.43 -11.47 -27.43
CA PRO A 39 -14.78 -11.55 -28.83
C PRO A 39 -13.69 -10.94 -29.72
N GLU A 40 -13.36 -11.62 -30.81
CA GLU A 40 -12.38 -11.14 -31.81
C GLU A 40 -12.89 -9.90 -32.57
N VAL A 41 -14.23 -9.78 -32.73
CA VAL A 41 -14.88 -8.67 -33.41
C VAL A 41 -15.97 -8.07 -32.52
N ILE A 42 -15.92 -6.75 -32.35
CA ILE A 42 -16.88 -5.99 -31.56
C ILE A 42 -17.78 -5.20 -32.51
N TYR A 43 -19.07 -5.51 -32.50
CA TYR A 43 -20.08 -4.78 -33.27
C TYR A 43 -20.68 -3.67 -32.43
N TYR A 44 -20.84 -2.48 -33.02
CA TYR A 44 -21.52 -1.35 -32.41
C TYR A 44 -22.34 -0.59 -33.46
N ASP A 45 -23.36 0.14 -33.00
CA ASP A 45 -24.17 1.00 -33.86
C ASP A 45 -23.37 2.26 -34.21
N ARG A 46 -23.20 2.56 -35.51
CA ARG A 46 -22.48 3.76 -35.96
C ARG A 46 -23.18 5.06 -35.62
N LEU A 47 -24.51 5.07 -35.48
CA LEU A 47 -25.28 6.27 -35.14
C LEU A 47 -25.16 6.63 -33.66
N SER A 48 -25.11 5.63 -32.77
CA SER A 48 -24.98 5.83 -31.32
C SER A 48 -23.54 5.72 -30.80
N GLY A 49 -22.63 5.16 -31.61
CA GLY A 49 -21.25 4.90 -31.23
C GLY A 49 -21.07 3.68 -30.32
N PRO A 50 -19.81 3.37 -29.94
CA PRO A 50 -19.52 2.29 -29.01
C PRO A 50 -19.96 2.63 -27.58
N THR A 51 -20.53 1.65 -26.90
CA THR A 51 -20.81 1.72 -25.46
C THR A 51 -19.53 1.62 -24.64
N LEU A 52 -19.59 2.01 -23.35
CA LEU A 52 -18.46 1.88 -22.43
C LEU A 52 -17.91 0.44 -22.38
N ILE A 53 -18.80 -0.56 -22.37
CA ILE A 53 -18.41 -1.98 -22.34
C ILE A 53 -17.66 -2.37 -23.61
N GLN A 54 -18.10 -1.88 -24.77
CA GLN A 54 -17.42 -2.12 -26.04
C GLN A 54 -16.05 -1.44 -26.09
N HIS A 55 -15.92 -0.24 -25.50
CA HIS A 55 -14.61 0.41 -25.33
C HIS A 55 -13.67 -0.39 -24.43
N ILE A 56 -14.17 -0.91 -23.30
CA ILE A 56 -13.40 -1.78 -22.41
C ILE A 56 -12.97 -3.05 -23.14
N GLN A 57 -13.86 -3.66 -23.93
CA GLN A 57 -13.53 -4.86 -24.70
C GLN A 57 -12.46 -4.60 -25.76
N ALA A 58 -12.58 -3.50 -26.50
CA ALA A 58 -11.63 -3.12 -27.54
C ALA A 58 -10.24 -2.77 -26.98
N ASN A 59 -10.16 -2.35 -25.72
CA ASN A 59 -8.93 -1.91 -25.06
C ASN A 59 -8.57 -2.79 -23.85
N SER A 60 -8.92 -4.07 -23.90
CA SER A 60 -8.77 -5.02 -22.79
C SER A 60 -7.35 -5.09 -22.22
N GLY A 61 -6.33 -5.00 -23.08
CA GLY A 61 -4.93 -4.92 -22.67
C GLY A 61 -4.60 -3.65 -21.88
N LEU A 62 -5.11 -2.48 -22.29
CA LEU A 62 -4.92 -1.23 -21.55
C LEU A 62 -5.65 -1.26 -20.20
N VAL A 63 -6.83 -1.88 -20.15
CA VAL A 63 -7.57 -2.10 -18.90
C VAL A 63 -6.76 -3.00 -17.95
N ALA A 64 -6.15 -4.06 -18.47
CA ALA A 64 -5.29 -4.94 -17.69
C ALA A 64 -4.10 -4.20 -17.07
N ILE A 65 -3.43 -3.36 -17.86
CA ILE A 65 -2.30 -2.52 -17.44
C ILE A 65 -2.74 -1.49 -16.39
N ALA A 66 -3.88 -0.81 -16.61
CA ALA A 66 -4.40 0.17 -15.66
C ALA A 66 -4.68 -0.47 -14.29
N GLY A 67 -5.27 -1.67 -14.26
CA GLY A 67 -5.44 -2.43 -13.02
C GLY A 67 -4.10 -2.75 -12.33
N GLY A 68 -3.07 -3.08 -13.11
CA GLY A 68 -1.74 -3.40 -12.60
C GLY A 68 -1.06 -2.18 -11.98
N LEU A 69 -1.22 -1.01 -12.59
CA LEU A 69 -0.73 0.26 -12.04
C LEU A 69 -1.44 0.64 -10.74
N ILE A 70 -2.77 0.46 -10.67
CA ILE A 70 -3.54 0.67 -9.44
C ILE A 70 -3.07 -0.28 -8.34
N MET A 71 -2.82 -1.53 -8.68
CA MET A 71 -2.28 -2.52 -7.73
C MET A 71 -0.88 -2.14 -7.23
N ALA A 72 0.03 -1.74 -8.12
CA ALA A 72 1.38 -1.31 -7.77
C ALA A 72 1.35 -0.07 -6.87
N TRP A 73 0.47 0.88 -7.16
CA TRP A 73 0.29 2.07 -6.32
C TRP A 73 -0.29 1.71 -4.95
N GLY A 74 -1.28 0.81 -4.88
CA GLY A 74 -1.80 0.29 -3.62
C GLY A 74 -0.74 -0.43 -2.79
N GLY A 75 0.16 -1.18 -3.44
CA GLY A 75 1.34 -1.79 -2.82
C GLY A 75 2.26 -0.75 -2.19
N LYS A 76 2.63 0.27 -2.95
CA LYS A 76 3.45 1.39 -2.46
C LYS A 76 2.81 2.09 -1.25
N GLN A 77 1.53 2.42 -1.33
CA GLN A 77 0.82 3.11 -0.24
C GLN A 77 0.67 2.22 0.99
N ARG A 78 0.49 0.91 0.81
CA ARG A 78 0.47 -0.04 1.91
C ARG A 78 1.81 -0.09 2.62
N ASP A 79 2.90 -0.14 1.86
CA ASP A 79 4.25 -0.27 2.43
C ASP A 79 4.72 1.04 3.09
N GLU A 80 4.37 2.20 2.53
CA GLU A 80 4.57 3.52 3.18
C GLU A 80 3.69 3.72 4.43
N GLY A 81 2.56 3.01 4.51
CA GLY A 81 1.68 3.01 5.67
C GLY A 81 2.10 2.05 6.79
N ILE A 82 3.18 1.28 6.63
CA ILE A 82 3.72 0.43 7.71
C ILE A 82 4.72 1.25 8.51
N VAL A 83 4.28 1.80 9.64
CA VAL A 83 5.18 2.38 10.64
C VAL A 83 5.73 1.24 11.50
N TYR A 84 7.04 1.02 11.46
CA TYR A 84 7.69 0.06 12.34
C TYR A 84 7.67 0.57 13.78
N ARG A 85 7.57 -0.34 14.76
CA ARG A 85 7.42 0.02 16.18
C ARG A 85 8.63 0.79 16.69
N GLU A 86 9.79 0.46 16.15
CA GLU A 86 11.08 1.10 16.39
C GLU A 86 11.07 2.56 15.90
N ASP A 87 10.57 2.81 14.67
CA ASP A 87 10.45 4.16 14.10
C ASP A 87 9.46 5.03 14.88
N PHE A 88 8.38 4.42 15.39
CA PHE A 88 7.44 5.10 16.26
C PHE A 88 8.11 5.56 17.57
N LEU A 89 8.88 4.67 18.21
CA LEU A 89 9.59 5.00 19.45
C LEU A 89 10.63 6.11 19.24
N LEU A 90 11.42 6.02 18.17
CA LEU A 90 12.45 7.01 17.84
C LEU A 90 11.87 8.38 17.43
N SER A 91 10.67 8.42 16.84
CA SER A 91 10.02 9.67 16.43
C SER A 91 9.23 10.38 17.52
N HIS A 92 8.78 9.66 18.56
CA HIS A 92 7.92 10.20 19.62
C HIS A 92 8.61 10.37 20.98
N TYR A 93 9.72 9.67 21.22
CA TYR A 93 10.45 9.74 22.48
C TYR A 93 11.83 10.34 22.29
N LYS A 94 12.20 11.21 23.22
CA LYS A 94 13.53 11.81 23.28
C LYS A 94 14.45 10.96 24.15
N PHE A 95 15.62 10.62 23.64
CA PHE A 95 16.64 9.93 24.41
C PHE A 95 17.64 10.94 24.96
N VAL A 96 17.80 10.95 26.27
CA VAL A 96 18.61 11.93 26.98
C VAL A 96 19.54 11.20 27.95
N THR A 97 20.81 11.60 28.00
CA THR A 97 21.77 11.07 28.98
C THR A 97 21.45 11.58 30.39
N GLU A 98 22.06 10.99 31.42
CA GLU A 98 21.94 11.49 32.80
C GLU A 98 22.38 12.95 32.93
N ASP A 99 23.33 13.39 32.09
CA ASP A 99 23.81 14.77 32.03
C ASP A 99 22.87 15.73 31.27
N GLY A 100 21.74 15.22 30.75
CA GLY A 100 20.76 16.01 30.00
C GLY A 100 21.11 16.24 28.53
N GLN A 101 22.11 15.55 27.98
CA GLN A 101 22.47 15.64 26.57
C GLN A 101 21.51 14.82 25.71
N ASP A 102 21.01 15.42 24.63
CA ASP A 102 20.20 14.75 23.62
C ASP A 102 21.07 13.77 22.82
N VAL A 103 20.68 12.50 22.82
CA VAL A 103 21.35 11.40 22.10
C VAL A 103 20.38 10.65 21.20
N SER A 104 19.24 11.26 20.86
CA SER A 104 18.19 10.63 20.05
C SER A 104 18.68 10.21 18.66
N ASP A 105 19.73 10.86 18.13
CA ASP A 105 20.36 10.54 16.85
C ASP A 105 21.41 9.41 16.92
N GLN A 106 21.83 9.04 18.13
CA GLN A 106 22.82 8.00 18.42
C GLN A 106 22.18 6.74 19.00
N VAL A 107 20.85 6.67 19.06
CA VAL A 107 20.12 5.55 19.65
C VAL A 107 19.48 4.69 18.57
N SER A 108 19.78 3.39 18.65
CA SER A 108 19.14 2.35 17.86
C SER A 108 18.20 1.51 18.73
N VAL A 109 16.96 1.34 18.28
CA VAL A 109 15.95 0.52 18.96
C VAL A 109 15.72 -0.75 18.15
N ARG A 110 15.72 -1.91 18.81
CA ARG A 110 15.43 -3.21 18.21
C ARG A 110 14.30 -3.89 18.94
N TYR A 111 13.23 -4.24 18.23
CA TYR A 111 12.16 -5.03 18.80
C TYR A 111 12.61 -6.47 19.11
N LEU A 112 12.16 -7.00 20.24
CA LEU A 112 12.37 -8.40 20.63
C LEU A 112 11.06 -9.19 20.48
N GLU A 113 10.12 -8.99 21.41
CA GLU A 113 8.83 -9.69 21.45
C GLU A 113 7.88 -9.00 22.45
N GLY A 114 6.56 -9.01 22.16
CA GLY A 114 5.55 -8.40 23.01
C GLY A 114 5.71 -6.88 23.10
N ASP A 115 5.98 -6.38 24.31
CA ASP A 115 6.29 -4.97 24.62
C ASP A 115 7.81 -4.80 24.95
N ASN A 116 8.67 -5.78 24.64
CA ASN A 116 10.10 -5.72 24.94
C ASN A 116 10.92 -5.19 23.76
N PHE A 117 11.82 -4.26 24.06
CA PHE A 117 12.73 -3.63 23.11
C PHE A 117 14.14 -3.61 23.69
N SER A 118 15.14 -3.83 22.85
CA SER A 118 16.53 -3.52 23.18
C SER A 118 16.86 -2.13 22.63
N VAL A 119 17.40 -1.27 23.49
CA VAL A 119 17.83 0.09 23.14
C VAL A 119 19.34 0.13 23.27
N PHE A 120 20.02 0.56 22.21
CA PHE A 120 21.48 0.63 22.15
C PHE A 120 21.91 2.03 21.76
N ILE A 121 23.07 2.45 22.24
CA ILE A 121 23.75 3.67 21.78
C ILE A 121 24.82 3.24 20.78
N ASP A 122 24.72 3.77 19.57
CA ASP A 122 25.74 3.61 18.53
C ASP A 122 26.87 4.61 18.82
N LEU A 123 27.95 4.10 19.41
CA LEU A 123 29.18 4.83 19.76
C LEU A 123 30.13 4.98 18.57
#